data_AF-A0A7R9XY90-F1
#
_entry.id   AF-A0A7R9XY90-F1
#
_cell.length_a   1.000
_cell.length_b   1.000
_cell.length_c   1.000
_cell.angle_alpha   90.00
_cell.angle_beta   90.00
_cell.angle_gamma   90.00
#
_symmetry.space_group_name_H-M   'P 1'
#
loop_
_entity.id
_entity.type
_entity.pdbx_description
1 polymer ?
#
loop_
_entity_poly.entity_id
_entity_poly.type
_entity_poly.pdbx_seq_one_letter_code
_entity_poly.pdbx_strand_id
1 'polypeptide(L)'
;MEDNAAENENMDNAESECDPACTYPAEEHLLVLEGLRRLPSWTVYPAQLSNCMSAALRASEDGVEETSSEMRQLYRELIPGTFEKCMSGADLYNWNDNVHGNILECGVKLGELVAVKLANVHAANEESEEDLLHLLQALPLAFDRRADFYKKHRHDEIPREHPGVADAFAAVGGARLFAALPRAA
;
A
#
# COMPACT_ATOMS: atom_id res chain seq x y z
N MET A 1 -50.78 -42.78 -11.81
CA MET A 1 -49.94 -42.78 -13.01
C MET A 1 -49.72 -41.31 -13.34
N GLU A 2 -48.99 -40.62 -12.47
CA GLU A 2 -47.51 -40.58 -12.43
C GLU A 2 -47.03 -39.69 -13.58
N ASP A 3 -46.62 -38.45 -13.28
CA ASP A 3 -45.21 -38.04 -13.06
C ASP A 3 -44.73 -37.35 -14.36
N ASN A 4 -43.94 -36.29 -14.44
CA ASN A 4 -43.08 -35.49 -13.57
C ASN A 4 -42.95 -34.11 -14.28
N ALA A 5 -43.09 -32.97 -13.61
CA ALA A 5 -42.07 -32.28 -12.82
C ALA A 5 -40.91 -31.67 -13.62
N ALA A 6 -40.57 -30.44 -13.23
CA ALA A 6 -39.33 -29.69 -13.44
C ALA A 6 -39.22 -28.82 -14.69
N GLU A 7 -39.55 -27.53 -14.54
CA GLU A 7 -38.57 -26.46 -14.76
C GLU A 7 -38.71 -25.46 -13.61
N ASN A 8 -38.06 -25.80 -12.51
CA ASN A 8 -37.82 -24.88 -11.40
C ASN A 8 -36.73 -23.92 -11.91
N GLU A 9 -37.08 -22.68 -12.22
CA GLU A 9 -36.11 -21.61 -12.46
C GLU A 9 -35.39 -21.32 -11.14
N ASN A 10 -34.42 -22.19 -10.81
CA ASN A 10 -33.42 -21.91 -9.81
C ASN A 10 -32.48 -20.89 -10.46
N MET A 11 -32.87 -19.62 -10.34
CA MET A 11 -31.99 -18.50 -10.52
C MET A 11 -30.97 -18.61 -9.40
N ASP A 12 -29.92 -19.40 -9.64
CA ASP A 12 -28.73 -19.48 -8.81
C ASP A 12 -28.12 -18.07 -8.82
N ASN A 13 -28.58 -17.24 -7.89
CA ASN A 13 -27.77 -16.20 -7.29
C ASN A 13 -26.59 -16.93 -6.66
N ALA A 14 -25.58 -17.23 -7.47
CA ALA A 14 -24.23 -17.35 -6.97
C ALA A 14 -23.91 -15.99 -6.37
N GLU A 15 -24.27 -15.82 -5.10
CA GLU A 15 -23.57 -14.91 -4.21
C GLU A 15 -22.11 -15.29 -4.40
N SER A 16 -21.39 -14.49 -5.19
CA SER A 16 -19.95 -14.58 -5.29
C SER A 16 -19.48 -14.41 -3.86
N GLU A 17 -19.17 -15.53 -3.19
CA GLU A 17 -18.54 -15.55 -1.89
C GLU A 17 -17.21 -14.82 -2.08
N CYS A 18 -17.25 -13.50 -1.90
CA CYS A 18 -16.07 -12.67 -1.91
C CYS A 18 -15.24 -13.20 -0.75
N ASP A 19 -14.08 -13.75 -1.06
CA ASP A 19 -13.18 -14.28 -0.05
C ASP A 19 -13.04 -13.21 1.05
N PRO A 20 -13.32 -13.53 2.33
CA PRO A 20 -13.17 -12.54 3.41
C PRO A 20 -11.74 -11.98 3.47
N ALA A 21 -10.74 -12.67 2.89
CA ALA A 21 -9.38 -12.17 2.71
C ALA A 21 -9.23 -11.08 1.63
N CYS A 22 -10.24 -10.87 0.79
CA CYS A 22 -10.35 -9.82 -0.22
C CYS A 22 -11.14 -8.59 0.27
N THR A 23 -11.59 -8.57 1.53
CA THR A 23 -12.33 -7.43 2.08
C THR A 23 -11.36 -6.34 2.54
N TYR A 24 -11.62 -5.09 2.15
CA TYR A 24 -10.80 -3.95 2.58
C TYR A 24 -10.83 -3.79 4.12
N PRO A 25 -9.66 -3.61 4.79
CA PRO A 25 -9.58 -3.59 6.25
C PRO A 25 -10.02 -2.23 6.84
N ALA A 26 -11.34 -2.02 6.93
CA ALA A 26 -11.93 -0.76 7.37
C ALA A 26 -11.58 -0.37 8.82
N GLU A 27 -11.50 -1.32 9.74
CA GLU A 27 -11.13 -1.04 11.15
C GLU A 27 -9.69 -0.50 11.24
N GLU A 28 -8.78 -1.11 10.49
CA GLU A 28 -7.37 -0.70 10.44
C GLU A 28 -7.22 0.67 9.77
N HIS A 29 -7.99 0.92 8.70
CA HIS A 29 -8.07 2.23 8.07
C HIS A 29 -8.46 3.32 9.08
N LEU A 30 -9.52 3.07 9.87
CA LEU A 30 -9.98 4.02 10.88
C LEU A 30 -8.94 4.27 11.97
N LEU A 31 -8.22 3.22 12.41
CA LEU A 31 -7.12 3.38 13.38
C LEU A 31 -6.01 4.28 12.86
N VAL A 32 -5.58 4.08 11.61
CA VAL A 32 -4.55 4.94 10.97
C VAL A 32 -5.07 6.38 10.87
N LEU A 33 -6.31 6.56 10.42
CA LEU A 33 -6.93 7.87 10.27
C LEU A 33 -7.02 8.63 11.61
N GLU A 34 -7.53 7.97 12.65
CA GLU A 34 -7.65 8.56 13.98
C GLU A 34 -6.27 8.87 14.57
N GLY A 35 -5.30 7.97 14.38
CA GLY A 35 -3.92 8.17 14.80
C GLY A 35 -3.31 9.45 14.24
N LEU A 36 -3.43 9.66 12.92
CA LEU A 36 -2.90 10.84 12.25
C LEU A 36 -3.61 12.14 12.66
N ARG A 37 -4.92 12.06 12.95
CA ARG A 37 -5.74 13.24 13.30
C ARG A 37 -5.73 13.59 14.78
N ARG A 38 -5.14 12.75 15.63
CA ARG A 38 -5.11 12.98 17.08
C ARG A 38 -4.29 14.24 17.42
N LEU A 39 -4.91 15.14 18.19
CA LEU A 39 -4.29 16.37 18.69
C LEU A 39 -4.24 16.35 20.24
N PRO A 40 -3.20 16.89 20.90
CA PRO A 40 -2.07 17.63 20.32
C PRO A 40 -0.92 16.75 19.78
N SER A 41 -0.98 15.43 19.99
CA SER A 41 0.03 14.47 19.53
C SER A 41 -0.58 13.44 18.58
N TRP A 42 0.05 13.27 17.42
CA TRP A 42 -0.30 12.24 16.44
C TRP A 42 0.32 10.89 16.82
N THR A 43 -0.29 9.80 16.33
CA THR A 43 0.22 8.43 16.45
C THR A 43 0.17 7.76 15.09
N VAL A 44 1.26 7.10 14.69
CA VAL A 44 1.33 6.35 13.43
C VAL A 44 1.16 4.86 13.69
N TYR A 45 0.43 4.18 12.80
CA TYR A 45 0.12 2.76 12.89
C TYR A 45 0.61 2.04 11.63
N PRO A 46 1.94 1.89 11.45
CA PRO A 46 2.49 1.40 10.19
C PRO A 46 2.13 -0.05 9.88
N ALA A 47 1.94 -0.92 10.88
CA ALA A 47 1.44 -2.28 10.65
C ALA A 47 0.02 -2.28 10.05
N GLN A 48 -0.87 -1.45 10.60
CA GLN A 48 -2.24 -1.30 10.12
C GLN A 48 -2.27 -0.67 8.72
N LEU A 49 -1.45 0.36 8.50
CA LEU A 49 -1.28 0.95 7.18
C LEU A 49 -0.81 -0.11 6.16
N SER A 50 0.16 -0.95 6.55
CA SER A 50 0.73 -2.02 5.73
C SER A 50 -0.36 -2.99 5.25
N ASN A 51 -1.32 -3.34 6.11
CA ASN A 51 -2.47 -4.19 5.76
C ASN A 51 -3.44 -3.48 4.80
N CYS A 52 -3.75 -2.20 5.05
CA CYS A 52 -4.57 -1.40 4.13
C CYS A 52 -3.93 -1.30 2.73
N MET A 53 -2.60 -1.12 2.67
CA MET A 53 -1.84 -1.06 1.42
C MET A 53 -1.84 -2.42 0.70
N SER A 54 -1.71 -3.54 1.41
CA SER A 54 -1.82 -4.88 0.82
C SER A 54 -3.18 -5.11 0.16
N ALA A 55 -4.26 -4.72 0.82
CA ALA A 55 -5.61 -4.88 0.28
C ALA A 55 -5.83 -3.99 -0.95
N ALA A 56 -5.32 -2.75 -0.91
CA ALA A 56 -5.36 -1.82 -2.03
C ALA A 56 -4.56 -2.29 -3.24
N LEU A 57 -3.39 -2.89 -3.01
CA LEU A 57 -2.55 -3.43 -4.08
C LEU A 57 -3.27 -4.58 -4.79
N ARG A 58 -3.79 -5.56 -4.05
CA ARG A 58 -4.55 -6.68 -4.63
C ARG A 58 -5.74 -6.19 -5.45
N ALA A 59 -6.53 -5.25 -4.91
CA ALA A 59 -7.66 -4.69 -5.65
C ALA A 59 -7.24 -3.98 -6.94
N SER A 60 -6.09 -3.28 -6.92
CA SER A 60 -5.53 -2.61 -8.09
C SER A 60 -5.01 -3.59 -9.14
N GLU A 61 -4.44 -4.72 -8.72
CA GLU A 61 -3.95 -5.80 -9.61
C GLU A 61 -5.10 -6.60 -10.24
N ASP A 62 -6.14 -6.90 -9.46
CA ASP A 62 -7.32 -7.64 -9.91
C ASP A 62 -8.29 -6.78 -10.75
N GLY A 63 -8.02 -5.48 -10.88
CA GLY A 63 -8.88 -4.53 -11.60
C GLY A 63 -10.25 -4.33 -10.95
N VAL A 64 -10.41 -4.75 -9.70
CA VAL A 64 -11.60 -4.60 -8.86
C VAL A 64 -11.48 -3.40 -7.93
N GLU A 65 -10.61 -2.45 -8.28
CA GLU A 65 -10.43 -1.24 -7.52
C GLU A 65 -11.74 -0.44 -7.51
N GLU A 66 -12.53 -0.67 -6.48
CA GLU A 66 -13.67 0.17 -6.21
C GLU A 66 -13.12 1.57 -5.95
N THR A 67 -13.67 2.57 -6.63
CA THR A 67 -13.42 4.00 -6.36
C THR A 67 -14.04 4.43 -5.01
N SER A 68 -13.92 3.57 -4.00
CA SER A 68 -14.38 3.77 -2.64
C SER A 68 -13.71 5.03 -2.09
N SER A 69 -14.46 5.75 -1.26
CA SER A 69 -13.93 6.92 -0.54
C SER A 69 -12.68 6.56 0.27
N GLU A 70 -12.65 5.33 0.77
CA GLU A 70 -11.63 4.76 1.64
C GLU A 70 -10.32 4.56 0.88
N MET A 71 -10.33 4.00 -0.33
CA MET A 71 -9.11 3.87 -1.13
C MET A 71 -8.54 5.23 -1.55
N ARG A 72 -9.40 6.15 -1.97
CA ARG A 72 -8.95 7.53 -2.26
C ARG A 72 -8.36 8.20 -1.02
N GLN A 73 -8.98 8.04 0.15
CA GLN A 73 -8.45 8.56 1.40
C GLN A 73 -7.12 7.88 1.77
N LEU A 74 -6.97 6.58 1.53
CA LEU A 74 -5.72 5.86 1.74
C LEU A 74 -4.58 6.47 0.91
N TYR A 75 -4.79 6.65 -0.39
CA TYR A 75 -3.76 7.15 -1.31
C TYR A 75 -3.44 8.64 -1.11
N ARG A 76 -4.47 9.45 -0.85
CA ARG A 76 -4.33 10.92 -0.82
C ARG A 76 -3.99 11.47 0.55
N GLU A 77 -4.41 10.81 1.63
CA GLU A 77 -4.25 11.31 3.00
C GLU A 77 -3.38 10.36 3.85
N LEU A 78 -3.77 9.10 4.00
CA LEU A 78 -3.17 8.22 5.00
C LEU A 78 -1.72 7.83 4.66
N ILE A 79 -1.45 7.43 3.42
CA ILE A 79 -0.09 7.08 2.98
C ILE A 79 0.81 8.31 3.08
N PRO A 80 0.56 9.44 2.38
CA PRO A 80 1.43 10.60 2.47
C PRO A 80 1.59 11.10 3.91
N GLY A 81 0.49 11.22 4.65
CA GLY A 81 0.51 11.70 6.03
C GLY A 81 1.31 10.79 6.96
N THR A 82 1.20 9.47 6.81
CA THR A 82 2.03 8.54 7.57
C THR A 82 3.50 8.73 7.24
N PHE A 83 3.89 8.73 5.97
CA PHE A 83 5.30 8.90 5.59
C PHE A 83 5.87 10.25 6.05
N GLU A 84 5.12 11.34 5.97
CA GLU A 84 5.54 12.65 6.46
C GLU A 84 5.82 12.65 7.96
N LYS A 85 4.90 12.09 8.77
CA LYS A 85 5.06 12.01 10.23
C LYS A 85 6.11 10.99 10.64
N CYS A 86 6.25 9.94 9.86
CA CYS A 86 7.12 8.83 10.16
C CYS A 86 8.59 9.10 9.86
N MET A 87 8.86 9.78 8.75
CA MET A 87 10.20 9.80 8.16
C MET A 87 10.92 11.13 8.34
N SER A 88 10.28 12.10 8.99
CA SER A 88 10.88 13.40 9.28
C SER A 88 11.34 13.51 10.74
N GLY A 89 12.62 13.83 10.94
CA GLY A 89 13.11 14.39 12.21
C GLY A 89 13.55 13.39 13.28
N ALA A 90 13.44 13.84 14.54
CA ALA A 90 14.06 13.21 15.71
C ALA A 90 13.37 11.90 16.13
N ASP A 91 12.07 11.77 15.87
CA ASP A 91 11.28 10.61 16.31
C ASP A 91 11.68 9.33 15.59
N LEU A 92 12.14 9.42 14.34
CA LEU A 92 12.70 8.30 13.58
C LEU A 92 13.80 7.55 14.34
N TYR A 93 14.60 8.24 15.17
CA TYR A 93 15.66 7.59 15.94
C TYR A 93 15.18 6.96 17.25
N ASN A 94 13.99 7.33 17.71
CA ASN A 94 13.42 6.87 18.97
C ASN A 94 12.48 5.67 18.83
N TRP A 95 12.16 5.28 17.60
CA TRP A 95 11.28 4.15 17.36
C TRP A 95 11.97 2.82 17.58
N ASN A 96 11.15 1.83 17.94
CA ASN A 96 11.62 0.46 18.08
C ASN A 96 11.78 -0.22 16.70
N ASP A 97 12.54 -1.30 16.67
CA ASP A 97 12.88 -2.03 15.45
C ASP A 97 11.64 -2.59 14.72
N ASN A 98 10.57 -2.95 15.46
CA ASN A 98 9.34 -3.44 14.87
C ASN A 98 8.62 -2.33 14.07
N VAL A 99 8.56 -1.11 14.62
CA VAL A 99 8.01 0.06 13.93
C VAL A 99 8.84 0.37 12.69
N HIS A 100 10.17 0.28 12.77
CA HIS A 100 11.04 0.42 11.60
C HIS A 100 10.77 -0.61 10.51
N GLY A 101 10.66 -1.88 10.88
CA GLY A 101 10.33 -2.97 9.95
C GLY A 101 9.01 -2.74 9.24
N ASN A 102 7.96 -2.38 9.97
CA ASN A 102 6.64 -2.09 9.39
C ASN A 102 6.67 -0.91 8.42
N ILE A 103 7.50 0.11 8.69
CA ILE A 103 7.61 1.29 7.83
C ILE A 103 8.40 0.98 6.56
N LEU A 104 9.44 0.15 6.66
CA LEU A 104 10.14 -0.38 5.48
C LEU A 104 9.18 -1.17 4.59
N GLU A 105 8.32 -2.00 5.20
CA GLU A 105 7.29 -2.76 4.48
C GLU A 105 6.31 -1.83 3.75
N CYS A 106 5.80 -0.79 4.44
CA CYS A 106 4.99 0.25 3.79
C CYS A 106 5.73 0.90 2.62
N GLY A 107 7.03 1.16 2.77
CA GLY A 107 7.88 1.72 1.71
C GLY A 107 7.88 0.85 0.46
N VAL A 108 8.09 -0.46 0.61
CA VAL A 108 8.07 -1.40 -0.52
C VAL A 108 6.69 -1.41 -1.19
N LYS A 109 5.61 -1.50 -0.41
CA LYS A 109 4.24 -1.49 -0.93
C LYS A 109 3.89 -0.18 -1.63
N LEU A 110 4.44 0.95 -1.18
CA LEU A 110 4.30 2.23 -1.89
C LEU A 110 4.91 2.16 -3.29
N GLY A 111 6.09 1.55 -3.43
CA GLY A 111 6.71 1.32 -4.73
C GLY A 111 5.87 0.44 -5.66
N GLU A 112 5.32 -0.65 -5.13
CA GLU A 112 4.43 -1.57 -5.86
C GLU A 112 3.13 -0.87 -6.30
N LEU A 113 2.46 -0.18 -5.38
CA LEU A 113 1.24 0.58 -5.67
C LEU A 113 1.46 1.62 -6.76
N VAL A 114 2.57 2.38 -6.70
CA VAL A 114 2.91 3.35 -7.75
C VAL A 114 3.11 2.66 -9.09
N ALA A 115 3.80 1.51 -9.14
CA ALA A 115 4.02 0.78 -10.37
C ALA A 115 2.72 0.28 -11.01
N VAL A 116 1.83 -0.32 -10.20
CA VAL A 116 0.50 -0.79 -10.65
C VAL A 116 -0.36 0.38 -11.11
N LYS A 117 -0.45 1.45 -10.30
CA LYS A 117 -1.22 2.66 -10.65
C LYS A 117 -0.71 3.33 -11.92
N LEU A 118 0.60 3.42 -12.13
CA LEU A 118 1.19 3.97 -13.35
C LEU A 118 0.81 3.13 -14.58
N ALA A 119 0.82 1.80 -14.45
CA ALA A 119 0.36 0.91 -15.51
C ALA A 119 -1.14 1.08 -15.79
N ASN A 120 -1.95 1.23 -14.74
CA ASN A 120 -3.39 1.47 -14.86
C ASN A 120 -3.70 2.81 -15.56
N VAL A 121 -3.05 3.91 -15.17
CA VAL A 121 -3.15 5.22 -15.86
C VAL A 121 -2.76 5.10 -17.33
N HIS A 122 -1.69 4.35 -17.63
CA HIS A 122 -1.26 4.14 -19.02
C HIS A 122 -2.30 3.36 -19.85
N ALA A 123 -3.06 2.46 -19.21
CA ALA A 123 -4.07 1.65 -19.85
C ALA A 123 -5.45 2.34 -19.97
N ALA A 124 -5.86 3.18 -19.00
CA ALA A 124 -7.09 4.01 -19.02
C ALA A 124 -7.23 4.96 -17.80
N ASN A 125 -8.00 6.05 -17.97
CA ASN A 125 -8.61 6.96 -16.96
C ASN A 125 -7.77 8.04 -16.23
N GLU A 126 -8.33 9.27 -16.22
CA GLU A 126 -7.81 10.49 -15.57
C GLU A 126 -7.86 10.46 -14.03
N GLU A 127 -8.84 9.78 -13.41
CA GLU A 127 -8.97 9.74 -11.93
C GLU A 127 -7.80 9.00 -11.26
N SER A 128 -7.23 8.01 -11.94
CA SER A 128 -6.04 7.30 -11.45
C SER A 128 -4.78 8.18 -11.46
N GLU A 129 -4.80 9.31 -12.18
CA GLU A 129 -3.70 10.27 -12.22
C GLU A 129 -3.59 11.07 -10.91
N GLU A 130 -4.72 11.46 -10.32
CA GLU A 130 -4.72 12.25 -9.08
C GLU A 130 -4.26 11.41 -7.88
N ASP A 131 -4.72 10.16 -7.77
CA ASP A 131 -4.26 9.24 -6.72
C ASP A 131 -2.76 8.95 -6.87
N LEU A 132 -2.32 8.69 -8.12
CA LEU A 132 -0.91 8.47 -8.43
C LEU A 132 -0.03 9.66 -8.05
N LEU A 133 -0.50 10.90 -8.25
CA LEU A 133 0.24 12.10 -7.86
C LEU A 133 0.59 12.09 -6.36
N HIS A 134 -0.37 11.76 -5.50
CA HIS A 134 -0.15 11.74 -4.04
C HIS A 134 0.81 10.62 -3.64
N LEU A 135 0.71 9.44 -4.27
CA LEU A 135 1.64 8.33 -4.05
C LEU A 135 3.06 8.68 -4.52
N LEU A 136 3.19 9.35 -5.68
CA LEU A 136 4.48 9.84 -6.19
C LEU A 136 5.10 10.90 -5.26
N GLN A 137 4.30 11.72 -4.59
CA GLN A 137 4.79 12.69 -3.60
C GLN A 137 5.29 12.01 -2.31
N ALA A 138 4.71 10.87 -1.94
CA ALA A 138 5.16 10.10 -0.78
C ALA A 138 6.49 9.35 -1.03
N LEU A 139 6.76 8.92 -2.27
CA LEU A 139 7.94 8.12 -2.62
C LEU A 139 9.29 8.74 -2.19
N PRO A 140 9.57 10.03 -2.43
CA PRO A 140 10.81 10.67 -1.98
C PRO A 140 11.03 10.60 -0.47
N LEU A 141 9.97 10.59 0.34
CA LEU A 141 10.09 10.50 1.79
C LEU A 141 10.74 9.17 2.22
N ALA A 142 10.44 8.10 1.49
CA ALA A 142 10.96 6.76 1.74
C ALA A 142 12.30 6.47 1.07
N PHE A 143 12.48 6.94 -0.17
CA PHE A 143 13.55 6.46 -1.05
C PHE A 143 14.56 7.53 -1.49
N ASP A 144 14.37 8.81 -1.16
CA ASP A 144 15.38 9.82 -1.46
C ASP A 144 16.64 9.59 -0.62
N ARG A 145 17.82 9.57 -1.27
CA ARG A 145 19.12 9.48 -0.61
C ARG A 145 19.36 10.56 0.44
N ARG A 146 18.67 11.68 0.31
CA ARG A 146 18.72 12.81 1.24
C ARG A 146 17.79 12.64 2.44
N ALA A 147 16.79 11.77 2.36
CA ALA A 147 15.88 11.50 3.46
C ALA A 147 16.60 10.79 4.60
N ASP A 148 16.30 11.16 5.84
CA ASP A 148 16.95 10.58 7.02
C ASP A 148 16.57 9.11 7.19
N PHE A 149 15.35 8.73 6.78
CA PHE A 149 14.91 7.35 6.70
C PHE A 149 15.84 6.50 5.81
N TYR A 150 16.09 6.94 4.58
CA TYR A 150 17.03 6.26 3.69
C TYR A 150 18.43 6.15 4.31
N LYS A 151 18.95 7.24 4.87
CA LYS A 151 20.31 7.22 5.46
C LYS A 151 20.43 6.21 6.59
N LYS A 152 19.37 6.03 7.40
CA LYS A 152 19.33 5.06 8.51
C LYS A 152 19.25 3.62 8.00
N HIS A 153 18.42 3.36 7.00
CA HIS A 153 18.09 1.99 6.56
C HIS A 153 18.81 1.52 5.29
N ARG A 154 19.70 2.32 4.69
CA ARG A 154 20.42 2.00 3.44
C ARG A 154 21.27 0.71 3.46
N HIS A 155 21.54 0.17 4.64
CA HIS A 155 22.33 -1.06 4.83
C HIS A 155 21.51 -2.18 5.46
N ASP A 156 20.24 -1.94 5.77
CA ASP A 156 19.39 -2.93 6.41
C ASP A 156 18.95 -3.94 5.34
N GLU A 157 19.09 -5.23 5.65
CA GLU A 157 18.46 -6.26 4.84
C GLU A 157 16.95 -6.11 4.99
N ILE A 158 16.22 -6.11 3.87
CA ILE A 158 14.77 -6.17 3.89
C ILE A 158 14.39 -7.45 4.65
N PRO A 159 13.56 -7.37 5.72
CA PRO A 159 13.19 -8.55 6.51
C PRO A 159 12.67 -9.67 5.60
N ARG A 160 13.38 -10.81 5.60
CA ARG A 160 13.09 -11.98 4.74
C ARG A 160 11.83 -12.74 5.14
N GLU A 161 11.14 -12.33 6.19
CA GLU A 161 9.97 -13.05 6.73
C GLU A 161 8.73 -12.97 5.83
N HIS A 162 8.79 -12.21 4.73
CA HIS A 162 7.73 -12.11 3.74
C HIS A 162 8.25 -12.48 2.34
N PRO A 163 8.05 -13.72 1.85
CA PRO A 163 8.59 -14.19 0.57
C PRO A 163 8.17 -13.31 -0.63
N GLY A 164 7.00 -12.68 -0.58
CA GLY A 164 6.54 -11.75 -1.62
C GLY A 164 7.40 -10.48 -1.75
N VAL A 165 8.08 -10.04 -0.69
CA VAL A 165 8.88 -8.81 -0.69
C VAL A 165 10.21 -9.01 -1.41
N ALA A 166 10.85 -10.17 -1.23
CA ALA A 166 12.06 -10.52 -1.96
C ALA A 166 11.78 -10.70 -3.46
N ASP A 167 10.63 -11.29 -3.79
CA ASP A 167 10.17 -11.49 -5.16
C ASP A 167 9.73 -10.19 -5.83
N ALA A 168 9.04 -9.29 -5.12
CA ALA A 168 8.67 -7.98 -5.63
C ALA A 168 9.89 -7.08 -5.82
N PHE A 169 10.86 -7.09 -4.89
CA PHE A 169 12.12 -6.38 -5.08
C PHE A 169 12.96 -6.98 -6.22
N ALA A 170 12.92 -8.29 -6.43
CA ALA A 170 13.55 -8.94 -7.58
C ALA A 170 12.83 -8.62 -8.91
N ALA A 171 11.49 -8.60 -8.90
CA ALA A 171 10.63 -8.31 -10.05
C ALA A 171 10.71 -6.84 -10.49
N VAL A 172 10.74 -5.93 -9.51
CA VAL A 172 10.94 -4.48 -9.69
C VAL A 172 12.42 -4.14 -9.93
N GLY A 173 13.30 -5.15 -9.86
CA GLY A 173 14.73 -5.01 -10.12
C GLY A 173 15.37 -4.07 -9.12
N GLY A 174 15.49 -4.49 -7.86
CA GLY A 174 16.25 -3.81 -6.82
C GLY A 174 17.71 -3.57 -7.19
N ALA A 175 18.26 -4.31 -8.15
CA ALA A 175 19.55 -3.97 -8.76
C ALA A 175 19.44 -2.89 -9.85
N ARG A 176 18.31 -2.77 -10.54
CA ARG A 176 18.05 -1.84 -11.66
C ARG A 176 17.52 -0.48 -11.23
N LEU A 177 16.63 -0.36 -10.24
CA LEU A 177 16.22 0.95 -9.69
C LEU A 177 17.41 1.69 -9.06
N PHE A 178 18.30 0.95 -8.39
CA PHE A 178 19.50 1.51 -7.79
C PHE A 178 20.67 1.70 -8.78
N ALA A 179 20.68 0.99 -9.92
CA ALA A 179 21.64 1.21 -11.00
C ALA A 179 21.19 2.26 -12.04
N ALA A 180 19.89 2.55 -12.15
CA ALA A 180 19.34 3.58 -13.02
C ALA A 180 19.38 5.00 -12.40
N LEU A 181 19.52 5.10 -11.08
CA LEU A 181 19.87 6.36 -10.44
C LEU A 181 21.32 6.70 -10.78
N PRO A 182 21.61 7.90 -11.34
CA PRO A 182 22.97 8.27 -11.64
C PRO A 182 23.83 8.12 -10.39
N ARG A 183 24.94 7.39 -10.54
CA ARG A 183 26.07 7.47 -9.61
C ARG A 183 26.61 8.89 -9.73
N ALA A 184 26.00 9.83 -9.03
CA ALA A 184 26.59 11.14 -8.82
C ALA A 184 27.88 10.91 -8.02
N ALA A 185 28.99 11.31 -8.63
CA ALA A 185 30.36 11.20 -8.15
C ALA A 185 30.58 11.95 -6.83
#